data_AF-A0A9D9NXW4-F1
#
_entry.id   AF-A0A9D9NXW4-F1
#
_cell.length_a   1.000
_cell.length_b   1.000
_cell.length_c   1.000
_cell.angle_alpha   90.00
_cell.angle_beta   90.00
_cell.angle_gamma   90.00
#
_symmetry.space_group_name_H-M   'P 1'
#
loop_
_entity.id
_entity.type
_entity.pdbx_description
1 polymer ?
#
loop_
_entity_poly.entity_id
_entity_poly.type
_entity_poly.pdbx_seq_one_letter_code
_entity_poly.pdbx_strand_id
1 'polypeptide(L)'
;MGEILPISAGILVGLICWRIASVRLRTAALVVLSVLFGALASLVNGELALSWGFLLIDIPLVFLVAVGTSLLVSRLVSARQAARR
;
A
#
# COMPACT_ATOMS: atom_id res chain seq x y z
N MET A 1 -5.37 10.08 14.79
CA MET A 1 -5.74 10.37 13.38
C MET A 1 -4.58 10.15 12.41
N GLY A 2 -3.31 10.21 12.85
CA GLY A 2 -2.15 10.07 11.96
C GLY A 2 -2.11 8.77 11.16
N GLU A 3 -2.64 7.67 11.71
CA GLU A 3 -2.63 6.34 11.09
C GLU A 3 -3.63 6.17 9.93
N ILE A 4 -4.63 7.04 9.80
CA ILE A 4 -5.65 6.92 8.76
C ILE A 4 -5.06 7.19 7.37
N LEU A 5 -4.17 8.19 7.26
CA LEU A 5 -3.48 8.54 6.03
C LEU A 5 -2.61 7.40 5.46
N PRO A 6 -1.69 6.78 6.23
CA PRO A 6 -0.89 5.67 5.73
C PRO A 6 -1.75 4.44 5.41
N ILE A 7 -2.81 4.15 6.17
CA ILE A 7 -3.73 3.04 5.84
C ILE A 7 -4.42 3.28 4.50
N SER A 8 -5.03 4.46 4.32
CA SER A 8 -5.74 4.80 3.08
C SER A 8 -4.80 4.86 1.87
N ALA A 9 -3.58 5.38 2.06
CA ALA A 9 -2.53 5.33 1.06
C ALA A 9 -2.15 3.89 0.69
N GLY A 10 -1.99 3.00 1.68
CA GLY A 10 -1.71 1.58 1.47
C GLY A 10 -2.79 0.90 0.61
N ILE A 11 -4.08 1.15 0.91
CA ILE A 11 -5.19 0.60 0.12
C ILE A 11 -5.08 1.05 -1.35
N LEU A 12 -4.82 2.34 -1.56
CA LEU A 12 -4.73 2.93 -2.90
C LEU A 12 -3.55 2.34 -3.69
N VAL A 13 -2.37 2.21 -3.06
CA VAL A 13 -1.20 1.55 -3.65
C VAL A 13 -1.50 0.09 -3.98
N GLY A 14 -2.17 -0.64 -3.09
CA GLY A 14 -2.54 -2.03 -3.31
C GLY A 14 -3.49 -2.24 -4.51
N LEU A 15 -4.45 -1.33 -4.68
CA LEU A 15 -5.37 -1.31 -5.82
C LEU A 15 -4.64 -1.01 -7.15
N ILE A 16 -3.73 -0.04 -7.15
CA ILE A 16 -2.91 0.29 -8.33
C ILE A 16 -2.02 -0.90 -8.71
N CYS A 17 -1.29 -1.46 -7.74
CA CYS A 17 -0.33 -2.53 -7.98
C CYS A 17 -1.00 -3.86 -8.37
N TRP A 18 -2.26 -4.07 -7.98
CA TRP A 18 -3.01 -5.27 -8.38
C TRP A 18 -3.16 -5.41 -9.91
N ARG A 19 -3.24 -4.27 -10.63
CA ARG A 19 -3.40 -4.26 -12.10
C ARG A 19 -2.13 -4.64 -12.85
N ILE A 20 -0.98 -4.69 -12.16
CA ILE A 20 0.32 -4.97 -12.77
C ILE A 20 0.49 -6.49 -12.90
N ALA A 21 0.49 -7.00 -14.13
CA ALA A 21 0.65 -8.42 -14.42
C ALA A 21 2.08 -8.94 -14.16
N SER A 22 3.09 -8.12 -14.43
CA SER A 22 4.50 -8.49 -14.22
C SER A 22 4.85 -8.49 -12.73
N VAL A 23 5.25 -9.64 -12.19
CA VAL A 23 5.61 -9.79 -10.77
C VAL A 23 6.76 -8.86 -10.39
N ARG A 24 7.80 -8.77 -11.21
CA ARG A 24 8.95 -7.89 -10.93
C ARG A 24 8.53 -6.42 -10.85
N LEU A 25 7.74 -5.97 -11.82
CA LEU A 25 7.25 -4.59 -11.85
C LEU A 25 6.28 -4.31 -10.71
N ARG A 26 5.44 -5.28 -10.35
CA ARG A 26 4.50 -5.17 -9.21
C ARG A 26 5.26 -5.06 -7.90
N THR A 27 6.29 -5.88 -7.67
CA THR A 27 7.10 -5.81 -6.45
C THR A 27 7.86 -4.49 -6.38
N ALA A 28 8.48 -4.06 -7.49
CA ALA A 28 9.15 -2.76 -7.54
C ALA A 28 8.18 -1.60 -7.27
N ALA A 29 7.00 -1.61 -7.90
CA ALA A 29 5.97 -0.61 -7.69
C ALA A 29 5.46 -0.60 -6.24
N LEU A 30 5.21 -1.76 -5.63
CA LEU A 30 4.83 -1.86 -4.22
C LEU A 30 5.87 -1.21 -3.31
N VAL A 31 7.14 -1.58 -3.46
CA VAL A 31 8.21 -1.04 -2.62
C VAL A 31 8.34 0.47 -2.81
N VAL A 32 8.46 0.94 -4.06
CA VAL A 32 8.66 2.36 -4.36
C VAL A 32 7.47 3.19 -3.90
N LEU A 33 6.24 2.78 -4.23
CA LEU A 33 5.05 3.52 -3.83
C LEU A 33 4.84 3.50 -2.32
N SER A 34 5.14 2.40 -1.63
CA SER A 34 5.01 2.35 -0.16
C SER A 34 6.00 3.27 0.54
N VAL A 35 7.24 3.37 0.05
CA VAL A 35 8.22 4.33 0.57
C VAL A 35 7.75 5.77 0.33
N LEU A 36 7.31 6.09 -0.90
CA LEU A 36 6.86 7.43 -1.26
C LEU A 36 5.62 7.86 -0.46
N PHE A 37 4.60 7.01 -0.41
CA PHE A 37 3.35 7.32 0.28
C PHE A 37 3.48 7.26 1.81
N GLY A 38 4.32 6.38 2.36
CA GLY A 38 4.64 6.36 3.79
C GLY A 38 5.36 7.64 4.21
N ALA A 39 6.35 8.09 3.43
CA ALA A 39 7.02 9.35 3.69
C ALA A 39 6.10 10.57 3.54
N LEU A 40 5.24 10.59 2.52
CA LEU A 40 4.25 11.65 2.32
C LEU A 40 3.23 11.69 3.46
N ALA A 41 2.75 10.54 3.95
CA ALA A 41 1.82 10.49 5.07
C ALA A 41 2.44 11.10 6.34
N SER A 42 3.67 10.68 6.67
CA SER A 42 4.42 11.22 7.82
C SER A 42 4.69 12.72 7.68
N LEU A 43 4.91 13.20 6.45
CA LEU A 43 5.13 14.62 6.17
C LEU A 43 3.86 15.44 6.36
N VAL A 44 2.74 14.96 5.84
CA VAL A 44 1.44 15.62 5.94
C VAL A 44 0.92 15.65 7.37
N ASN A 45 1.20 14.62 8.17
CA ASN A 45 0.90 14.64 9.60
C ASN A 45 1.82 15.56 10.42
N GLY A 46 2.90 16.07 9.84
CA GLY A 46 3.92 16.82 10.56
C GLY A 46 4.77 15.96 11.51
N GLU A 47 4.65 14.64 11.43
CA GLU A 47 5.35 13.67 12.28
C GLU A 47 6.85 13.63 12.01
N LEU A 48 7.25 13.94 10.77
CA LEU A 48 8.64 14.12 10.39
C LEU A 48 9.35 15.27 11.13
N ALA A 49 8.60 16.26 11.64
CA ALA A 49 9.16 17.34 12.47
C ALA A 49 9.43 16.87 13.92
N LEU A 50 8.80 15.78 14.35
CA LEU A 50 8.96 15.20 15.68
C LEU A 50 10.07 14.16 15.70
N SER A 51 10.05 13.21 14.75
CA SER A 51 11.04 12.14 14.69
C SER A 51 11.08 11.44 13.34
N TRP A 52 12.27 11.00 12.93
CA TRP A 52 12.45 10.10 11.79
C TRP A 52 11.87 8.69 12.04
N GLY A 53 11.59 8.33 13.31
CA GLY A 53 11.01 7.05 13.67
C GLY A 53 9.61 6.81 13.09
N PHE A 54 8.86 7.86 12.77
CA PHE A 54 7.53 7.73 12.16
C PHE A 54 7.60 7.12 10.76
N LEU A 55 8.68 7.35 10.01
CA LEU A 55 8.90 6.68 8.71
C LEU A 55 9.02 5.16 8.85
N LEU A 56 9.63 4.68 9.95
CA LEU A 56 9.76 3.24 10.23
C LEU A 56 8.43 2.59 10.56
N ILE A 57 7.39 3.38 10.85
CA ILE A 57 6.04 2.89 11.13
C ILE A 57 5.20 3.02 9.86
N ASP A 58 5.18 4.20 9.25
CA ASP A 58 4.30 4.50 8.11
C ASP A 58 4.67 3.70 6.86
N ILE A 59 5.96 3.56 6.54
CA ILE A 59 6.38 2.84 5.34
C ILE A 59 6.00 1.35 5.42
N PRO A 60 6.32 0.60 6.50
CA PRO A 60 5.87 -0.78 6.63
C PRO A 60 4.34 -0.91 6.70
N LEU A 61 3.65 0.03 7.36
CA LEU A 61 2.19 0.01 7.43
C LEU A 61 1.57 0.15 6.04
N VAL A 62 1.99 1.15 5.25
CA VAL A 62 1.54 1.34 3.87
C VAL A 62 1.84 0.09 3.03
N PHE A 63 3.02 -0.50 3.19
CA PHE A 63 3.42 -1.71 2.47
C PHE A 63 2.55 -2.92 2.80
N LEU A 64 2.33 -3.21 4.08
CA LEU A 64 1.51 -4.34 4.52
C LEU A 64 0.07 -4.21 4.06
N VAL A 65 -0.50 -3.00 4.19
CA VAL A 65 -1.86 -2.72 3.70
C VAL A 65 -1.92 -2.87 2.18
N ALA A 66 -0.95 -2.33 1.43
CA ALA A 66 -0.91 -2.45 -0.02
C ALA A 66 -0.82 -3.90 -0.49
N VAL A 67 0.05 -4.71 0.11
CA VAL A 67 0.16 -6.15 -0.18
C VAL A 67 -1.16 -6.85 0.13
N GLY A 68 -1.72 -6.61 1.32
CA GLY A 68 -2.99 -7.20 1.75
C GLY A 68 -4.14 -6.87 0.79
N THR A 69 -4.33 -5.60 0.45
CA THR A 69 -5.34 -5.15 -0.51
C THR A 69 -5.12 -5.77 -1.88
N SER A 70 -3.88 -5.79 -2.37
CA SER A 70 -3.56 -6.33 -3.69
C SER A 70 -3.84 -7.84 -3.78
N LEU A 71 -3.54 -8.60 -2.73
CA LEU A 71 -3.86 -10.02 -2.64
C LEU A 71 -5.37 -10.27 -2.51
N LEU A 72 -6.05 -9.50 -1.65
CA LEU A 72 -7.49 -9.62 -1.45
C LEU A 72 -8.24 -9.39 -2.76
N VAL A 73 -7.91 -8.32 -3.49
CA VAL A 73 -8.55 -7.99 -4.78
C VAL A 73 -8.28 -9.07 -5.82
N SER A 74 -7.04 -9.60 -5.91
CA SER A 74 -6.73 -10.76 -6.75
C SER A 74 -7.63 -11.94 -6.44
N ARG A 75 -7.77 -12.31 -5.17
CA ARG A 75 -8.58 -13.46 -4.75
C ARG A 75 -10.06 -13.26 -5.05
N LEU A 76 -10.60 -12.08 -4.78
CA LEU A 76 -12.00 -11.74 -5.03
C LEU A 76 -12.33 -11.78 -6.53
N VAL A 77 -11.45 -11.26 -7.38
CA VAL A 77 -11.66 -11.28 -8.84
C VAL A 77 -11.56 -12.70 -9.39
N SER A 78 -10.58 -13.50 -8.95
CA SER A 78 -10.47 -14.91 -9.36
C SER A 78 -11.68 -15.73 -8.89
N ALA A 79 -12.15 -15.54 -7.66
CA ALA A 79 -13.33 -16.22 -7.14
C ALA A 79 -14.60 -15.87 -7.93
N ARG A 80 -14.79 -14.59 -8.28
CA ARG A 80 -15.91 -14.13 -9.12
C ARG A 80 -15.88 -14.71 -10.53
N GLN A 81 -14.70 -14.94 -11.10
CA GLN A 81 -14.57 -15.58 -12.42
C GLN A 81 -14.92 -17.07 -12.37
N ALA A 82 -14.54 -17.77 -11.30
CA ALA A 82 -14.89 -19.18 -11.09
C ALA A 82 -16.40 -19.39 -10.91
N ALA A 83 -17.08 -18.50 -10.18
CA ALA A 83 -18.52 -18.57 -9.96
C ALA A 83 -19.38 -18.21 -11.20
N ARG A 84 -18.77 -17.67 -12.27
CA ARG A 84 -19.44 -17.31 -13.53
C ARG A 84 -19.30 -18.36 -14.63
N ARG A 85 -18.50 -19.41 -14.40
CA ARG A 85 -18.34 -20.57 -15.31
C ARG A 85 -19.24 -21.70 -14.86
#